data_AF-A0AAU8SMV3-F1
#
_entry.id   AF-A0AAU8SMV3-F1
#
_cell.length_a   1.000
_cell.length_b   1.000
_cell.length_c   1.000
_cell.angle_alpha   90.00
_cell.angle_beta   90.00
_cell.angle_gamma   90.00
#
_symmetry.space_group_name_H-M   'P 1'
#
loop_
_entity.id
_entity.type
_entity.pdbx_description
1 polymer ?
#
loop_
_entity_poly.entity_id
_entity_poly.type
_entity_poly.pdbx_seq_one_letter_code
_entity_poly.pdbx_strand_id
1 'polypeptide(L)'
;MIDARRVVVATGPFQRPIIPPIAPPDARIEQIHSAGYRNPGQLPDGGVLVVGAGSSGVQIADELRRAGRRVYLTVGPHDRPPRRYRNRAFCWWLGVLGESVHISLSSVESRGIFAKISVHLG
;
A
#
# COMPACT_ATOMS: atom_id res chain seq x y z
N MET A 1 28.90 -21.51 -15.02
CA MET A 1 27.69 -21.36 -15.84
C MET A 1 26.57 -22.09 -15.12
N ILE A 2 25.42 -21.47 -14.91
CA ILE A 2 24.27 -22.16 -14.29
C ILE A 2 23.37 -22.65 -15.43
N ASP A 3 23.17 -23.97 -15.52
CA ASP A 3 22.28 -24.61 -16.49
C ASP A 3 21.08 -25.22 -15.76
N ALA A 4 19.87 -25.04 -16.29
CA ALA A 4 18.64 -25.50 -15.67
C ALA A 4 17.57 -25.85 -16.72
N ARG A 5 16.96 -27.03 -16.57
CA ARG A 5 15.86 -27.49 -17.45
C ARG A 5 14.56 -26.71 -17.28
N ARG A 6 14.33 -26.14 -16.09
CA ARG A 6 13.12 -25.38 -15.74
C ARG A 6 13.49 -24.27 -14.77
N VAL A 7 12.89 -23.09 -14.96
CA VAL A 7 13.04 -21.92 -14.09
C VAL A 7 11.66 -21.50 -13.62
N VAL A 8 11.53 -21.25 -12.31
CA VAL A 8 10.31 -20.71 -11.69
C VAL A 8 10.62 -19.30 -11.19
N VAL A 9 9.87 -18.31 -11.66
CA VAL A 9 9.98 -16.93 -11.21
C VAL A 9 8.88 -16.67 -10.18
N ALA A 10 9.26 -16.69 -8.90
CA ALA A 10 8.36 -16.49 -7.76
C ALA A 10 8.67 -15.18 -7.01
N THR A 11 9.13 -14.15 -7.72
CA THR A 11 9.62 -12.91 -7.11
C THR A 11 8.48 -12.02 -6.57
N GLY A 12 7.25 -12.21 -7.04
CA GLY A 12 6.11 -11.34 -6.74
C GLY A 12 6.15 -10.02 -7.54
N PRO A 13 5.09 -9.17 -7.49
CA PRO A 13 5.02 -7.95 -8.31
C PRO A 13 5.31 -6.64 -7.55
N PHE A 14 5.63 -6.68 -6.25
CA PHE A 14 5.59 -5.50 -5.37
C PHE A 14 6.95 -5.02 -4.83
N GLN A 15 8.05 -5.35 -5.50
CA GLN A 15 9.41 -5.04 -5.00
C GLN A 15 9.84 -3.60 -5.25
N ARG A 16 9.26 -2.91 -6.25
CA ARG A 16 9.59 -1.52 -6.59
C ARG A 16 8.48 -0.59 -6.11
N PRO A 17 8.74 0.28 -5.10
CA PRO A 17 7.81 1.33 -4.71
C PRO A 17 7.47 2.24 -5.87
N ILE A 18 6.19 2.61 -5.98
CA ILE A 18 5.72 3.64 -6.92
C ILE A 18 5.24 4.81 -6.07
N ILE A 19 5.89 5.96 -6.22
CA ILE A 19 5.51 7.19 -5.54
C ILE A 19 4.74 8.06 -6.53
N PRO A 20 3.45 8.35 -6.28
CA PRO A 20 2.65 9.12 -7.23
C PRO A 20 3.13 10.58 -7.30
N PRO A 21 3.16 11.21 -8.50
CA PRO A 21 3.64 12.59 -8.68
C PRO A 21 2.91 13.64 -7.85
N ILE A 22 1.64 13.39 -7.49
CA ILE A 22 0.84 14.26 -6.62
C ILE A 22 1.47 14.49 -5.24
N ALA A 23 2.38 13.61 -4.82
CA ALA A 23 3.11 13.74 -3.58
C ALA A 23 4.61 13.78 -3.88
N PRO A 24 5.16 14.94 -4.30
CA PRO A 24 6.59 15.11 -4.45
C PRO A 24 7.31 15.10 -3.09
N PRO A 25 8.62 14.85 -3.05
CA PRO A 25 9.45 15.08 -1.87
C PRO A 25 9.33 16.52 -1.38
N ASP A 26 9.11 16.71 -0.09
CA ASP A 26 9.11 18.02 0.57
C ASP A 26 9.91 17.89 1.87
N ALA A 27 11.01 18.64 1.97
CA ALA A 27 11.94 18.56 3.10
C ALA A 27 11.35 19.05 4.43
N ARG A 28 10.20 19.72 4.41
CA ARG A 28 9.51 20.21 5.62
C ARG A 28 8.70 19.13 6.33
N ILE A 29 8.48 18.00 5.67
CA ILE A 29 7.69 16.88 6.19
C ILE A 29 8.46 15.58 6.05
N GLU A 30 8.38 14.73 7.06
CA GLU A 30 8.94 13.39 6.97
C GLU A 30 8.05 12.56 6.03
N GLN A 31 8.63 12.02 4.96
CA GLN A 31 7.89 11.25 3.96
C GLN A 31 8.52 9.87 3.77
N ILE A 32 7.73 8.82 3.99
CA ILE A 32 8.16 7.44 3.77
C ILE A 32 7.13 6.67 2.94
N HIS A 33 7.61 5.72 2.14
CA HIS A 33 6.72 4.75 1.48
C HIS A 33 6.42 3.60 2.45
N SER A 34 5.27 2.93 2.30
CA SER A 34 4.89 1.78 3.14
C SER A 34 5.93 0.67 3.19
N ALA A 35 6.69 0.47 2.11
CA ALA A 35 7.81 -0.48 2.05
C ALA A 35 8.94 -0.16 3.05
N GLY A 36 9.10 1.11 3.46
CA GLY A 36 10.08 1.57 4.44
C GLY A 36 9.51 1.73 5.85
N TYR A 37 8.20 1.63 6.04
CA TYR A 37 7.56 1.71 7.36
C TYR A 37 7.70 0.39 8.11
N ARG A 38 8.08 0.47 9.39
CA ARG A 38 8.25 -0.72 10.26
C ARG A 38 7.40 -0.68 11.52
N ASN A 39 7.22 0.49 12.14
CA ASN A 39 6.44 0.66 13.36
C ASN A 39 6.15 2.15 13.61
N PRO A 40 5.19 2.49 14.51
CA PRO A 40 4.82 3.87 14.81
C PRO A 40 5.95 4.73 15.35
N GLY A 41 6.90 4.15 16.09
CA GLY A 41 8.03 4.85 16.70
C GLY A 41 9.08 5.33 15.68
N GLN A 42 9.00 4.88 14.44
CA GLN A 42 9.85 5.39 13.34
C GLN A 42 9.44 6.80 12.92
N LEU A 43 8.21 7.23 13.22
CA LEU A 43 7.69 8.52 12.79
C LEU A 43 7.95 9.59 13.85
N PRO A 44 8.40 10.80 13.47
CA PRO A 44 8.53 11.91 14.40
C PRO A 44 7.16 12.31 14.95
N ASP A 45 7.12 13.03 16.06
CA ASP A 45 5.86 13.48 16.67
C ASP A 45 4.99 14.35 15.75
N GLY A 46 3.68 14.36 16.00
CA GLY A 46 2.71 15.10 15.20
C GLY A 46 1.71 14.25 14.42
N GLY A 47 1.00 14.93 13.51
CA GLY A 47 -0.07 14.34 12.71
C GLY A 47 0.45 13.53 11.53
N VAL A 48 -0.19 12.41 11.23
CA VAL A 48 0.19 11.51 10.13
C VAL A 48 -0.87 11.51 9.04
N LEU A 49 -0.47 11.74 7.80
CA LEU A 49 -1.27 11.57 6.59
C LEU A 49 -0.85 10.29 5.88
N VAL A 50 -1.80 9.37 5.71
CA VAL A 50 -1.63 8.16 4.91
C VAL A 50 -2.28 8.37 3.55
N VAL A 51 -1.47 8.30 2.49
CA VAL A 51 -1.87 8.51 1.10
C VAL A 51 -2.12 7.18 0.42
N GLY A 52 -3.39 6.81 0.18
CA GLY A 52 -3.77 5.52 -0.42
C GLY A 52 -4.44 4.59 0.59
N ALA A 53 -5.61 4.05 0.22
CA ALA A 53 -6.46 3.21 1.06
C ALA A 53 -6.50 1.74 0.62
N GLY A 54 -5.48 1.27 -0.11
CA GLY A 54 -5.20 -0.15 -0.28
C GLY A 54 -4.90 -0.85 1.06
N SER A 55 -4.69 -2.17 1.02
CA SER A 55 -4.55 -2.97 2.24
C SER A 55 -3.47 -2.46 3.20
N SER A 56 -2.28 -2.11 2.69
CA SER A 56 -1.21 -1.57 3.52
C SER A 56 -1.58 -0.22 4.14
N GLY A 57 -2.22 0.69 3.38
CA GLY A 57 -2.60 2.00 3.87
C GLY A 57 -3.61 1.94 5.01
N VAL A 58 -4.64 1.11 4.87
CA VAL A 58 -5.65 0.92 5.93
C VAL A 58 -5.05 0.28 7.18
N GLN A 59 -4.20 -0.74 7.02
CA GLN A 59 -3.55 -1.42 8.15
C GLN A 59 -2.62 -0.49 8.92
N ILE A 60 -1.79 0.28 8.21
CA ILE A 60 -0.88 1.25 8.83
C ILE A 60 -1.67 2.38 9.51
N ALA A 61 -2.73 2.89 8.87
CA ALA A 61 -3.57 3.92 9.46
C ALA A 61 -4.26 3.44 10.75
N ASP A 62 -4.74 2.19 10.78
CA ASP A 62 -5.31 1.57 11.99
C ASP A 62 -4.26 1.41 13.10
N GLU A 63 -3.07 0.89 12.77
CA GLU A 63 -1.98 0.74 13.73
C GLU A 63 -1.56 2.07 14.35
N LEU A 64 -1.32 3.09 13.53
CA LEU A 64 -0.95 4.43 14.00
C LEU A 64 -2.05 5.05 14.88
N ARG A 65 -3.33 4.83 14.54
CA ARG A 65 -4.45 5.31 15.34
C ARG A 65 -4.48 4.61 16.71
N ARG A 66 -4.26 3.30 16.75
CA ARG A 66 -4.15 2.52 18.00
C ARG A 66 -2.95 2.93 18.85
N ALA A 67 -1.87 3.37 18.22
CA ALA A 67 -0.70 3.95 18.88
C ALA A 67 -0.92 5.39 19.39
N GLY A 68 -2.15 5.92 19.33
CA GLY A 68 -2.51 7.24 19.86
C GLY A 68 -2.19 8.41 18.92
N ARG A 69 -1.81 8.16 17.67
CA ARG A 69 -1.47 9.21 16.71
C ARG A 69 -2.73 9.85 16.11
N ARG A 70 -2.64 11.14 15.77
CA ARG A 70 -3.66 11.80 14.94
C ARG A 70 -3.45 11.41 13.48
N VAL A 71 -4.30 10.54 12.95
CA VAL A 71 -4.15 9.95 11.61
C VAL A 71 -5.24 10.42 10.65
N TYR A 72 -4.83 10.89 9.48
CA TYR A 72 -5.66 11.21 8.32
C TYR A 72 -5.42 10.18 7.21
N LEU A 73 -6.48 9.60 6.66
CA LEU A 73 -6.39 8.64 5.56
C LEU A 73 -7.02 9.25 4.31
N THR A 74 -6.25 9.38 3.23
CA THR A 74 -6.80 9.79 1.94
C THR A 74 -7.30 8.57 1.18
N VAL A 75 -8.45 8.74 0.55
CA VAL A 75 -9.17 7.68 -0.13
C VAL A 75 -9.40 8.12 -1.57
N GLY A 76 -8.74 7.45 -2.50
CA GLY A 76 -9.08 7.54 -3.92
C GLY A 76 -10.26 6.62 -4.27
N PRO A 77 -10.86 6.77 -5.46
CA PRO A 77 -11.87 5.85 -5.97
C PRO A 77 -11.25 4.46 -6.15
N HIS A 78 -11.49 3.56 -5.19
CA HIS A 78 -11.05 2.17 -5.26
C HIS A 78 -12.16 1.28 -4.71
N ASP A 79 -12.33 0.11 -5.34
CA ASP A 79 -13.26 -0.90 -4.86
C ASP A 79 -12.75 -1.49 -3.55
N ARG A 80 -13.66 -1.61 -2.57
CA ARG A 80 -13.42 -2.27 -1.28
C ARG A 80 -14.23 -3.56 -1.19
N PRO A 81 -13.87 -4.59 -1.97
CA PRO A 81 -14.55 -5.85 -1.87
C PRO A 81 -14.34 -6.45 -0.48
N PRO A 82 -15.33 -7.17 0.07
CA PRO A 82 -15.20 -7.81 1.36
C PRO A 82 -14.01 -8.78 1.36
N ARG A 83 -13.18 -8.73 2.43
CA ARG A 83 -11.98 -9.58 2.57
C ARG A 83 -12.27 -11.07 2.37
N ARG A 84 -13.45 -11.52 2.80
CA ARG A 84 -13.96 -12.88 2.59
C ARG A 84 -15.40 -12.83 2.11
N TYR A 85 -15.73 -13.69 1.17
CA TYR A 85 -17.09 -13.95 0.70
C TYR A 85 -17.29 -15.46 0.58
N ARG A 86 -18.37 -15.98 1.18
CA ARG A 86 -18.69 -17.43 1.24
C ARG A 86 -17.49 -18.29 1.67
N ASN A 87 -16.89 -17.93 2.80
CA ASN A 87 -15.70 -18.57 3.40
C ASN A 87 -14.40 -18.56 2.58
N ARG A 88 -14.38 -17.96 1.38
CA ARG A 88 -13.20 -17.83 0.52
C ARG A 88 -12.66 -16.40 0.55
N ALA A 89 -11.34 -16.24 0.43
CA ALA A 89 -10.71 -14.93 0.32
C ALA A 89 -11.06 -14.29 -1.04
N PHE A 90 -11.11 -12.95 -1.10
CA PHE A 90 -11.37 -12.23 -2.34
C PHE A 90 -10.43 -12.65 -3.50
N CYS A 91 -9.14 -12.87 -3.21
CA CYS A 91 -8.17 -13.28 -4.23
C CYS A 91 -8.45 -14.67 -4.82
N TRP A 92 -9.12 -15.55 -4.08
CA TRP A 92 -9.58 -16.85 -4.60
C TRP A 92 -10.67 -16.64 -5.65
N TRP A 93 -11.61 -15.72 -5.39
CA TRP A 93 -12.67 -15.37 -6.33
C TRP A 93 -12.11 -14.71 -7.60
N LEU A 94 -11.08 -13.87 -7.50
CA LEU A 94 -10.40 -13.32 -8.68
C LEU A 94 -9.85 -14.42 -9.60
N GLY A 95 -9.23 -15.45 -9.03
CA GLY A 95 -8.76 -16.60 -9.79
C GLY A 95 -9.88 -17.40 -10.46
N VAL A 96 -11.01 -17.58 -9.77
CA VAL A 96 -12.18 -18.32 -10.30
C VAL A 96 -12.89 -17.56 -11.41
N LEU A 97 -12.97 -16.23 -11.32
CA LEU A 97 -13.63 -15.38 -12.30
C LEU A 97 -12.75 -15.09 -13.53
N GLY A 98 -11.51 -15.59 -13.57
CA GLY A 98 -10.55 -15.28 -14.64
C GLY A 98 -10.04 -13.84 -14.59
N GLU A 99 -10.37 -13.10 -13.54
CA GLU A 99 -9.92 -11.73 -13.28
C GLU A 99 -8.47 -11.79 -12.77
N SER A 100 -7.52 -11.75 -13.71
CA SER A 100 -6.13 -11.52 -13.38
C SER A 100 -5.98 -10.07 -12.94
N VAL A 101 -5.29 -9.80 -11.83
CA VAL A 101 -4.93 -8.43 -11.45
C VAL A 101 -3.90 -7.92 -12.47
N HIS A 102 -4.36 -7.44 -13.61
CA HIS A 102 -3.57 -6.65 -14.55
C HIS A 102 -3.30 -5.31 -13.87
N ILE A 103 -2.17 -5.22 -13.17
CA ILE A 103 -1.67 -3.96 -12.64
C ILE A 103 -0.98 -3.24 -13.81
N SER A 104 -1.75 -2.54 -14.63
CA SER A 104 -1.14 -1.51 -15.50
C SER A 104 -0.63 -0.37 -14.62
N LEU A 105 0.38 0.38 -15.08
CA LEU A 105 0.84 1.60 -14.40
C LEU A 105 -0.32 2.57 -14.12
N SER A 106 -1.29 2.66 -15.04
CA SER A 106 -2.53 3.42 -14.84
C SER A 106 -3.47 2.85 -13.76
N SER A 107 -3.41 1.54 -13.51
CA SER A 107 -4.17 0.86 -12.44
C SER A 107 -3.55 1.10 -11.06
N VAL A 108 -2.23 1.29 -10.97
CA VAL A 108 -1.55 1.63 -9.71
C VAL A 108 -1.95 3.02 -9.21
N GLU A 109 -1.98 3.99 -10.12
CA GLU A 109 -2.38 5.37 -9.82
C GLU A 109 -3.87 5.46 -9.44
N SER A 110 -4.73 4.66 -10.06
CA SER A 110 -6.18 4.68 -9.80
C SER A 110 -6.61 3.84 -8.60
N ARG A 111 -5.93 2.73 -8.27
CA ARG A 111 -6.37 1.79 -7.22
C ARG A 111 -5.76 2.00 -5.84
N GLY A 112 -4.86 2.97 -5.66
CA GLY A 112 -4.34 3.34 -4.33
C GLY A 112 -3.70 2.18 -3.56
N ILE A 113 -3.11 1.22 -4.28
CA ILE A 113 -2.61 -0.06 -3.73
C ILE A 113 -1.41 0.18 -2.80
N PHE A 114 -0.70 1.29 -2.96
CA PHE A 114 0.46 1.66 -2.18
C PHE A 114 0.17 2.88 -1.31
N ALA A 115 0.72 2.87 -0.10
CA ALA A 115 0.57 3.95 0.84
C ALA A 115 1.85 4.77 0.93
N LYS A 116 1.76 6.07 0.64
CA LYS A 116 2.79 7.04 1.04
C LYS A 116 2.38 7.64 2.38
N ILE A 117 3.26 7.60 3.36
CA ILE A 117 3.03 8.18 4.68
C ILE A 117 3.78 9.50 4.72
N SER A 118 3.08 10.57 5.09
CA SER A 118 3.67 11.88 5.33
C SER A 118 3.35 12.31 6.75
N VAL A 119 4.35 12.78 7.49
CA VAL A 119 4.18 13.30 8.86
C VAL A 119 4.37 14.81 8.84
N HIS A 120 3.42 15.54 9.41
CA HIS A 120 3.54 16.96 9.60
C HIS A 120 3.92 17.23 11.06
N LEU A 121 5.06 17.89 11.25
CA LEU A 121 5.43 18.49 12.53
C LEU A 121 4.45 19.64 12.77
N GLY A 122 3.63 19.50 13.80
CA GLY A 122 2.78 20.56 14.33
C GLY A 122 3.40 21.13 15.59
#